data_AF-A0A8T5LHG4-F1
#
_entry.id   AF-A0A8T5LHG4-F1
#
_cell.length_a   1.000
_cell.length_b   1.000
_cell.length_c   1.000
_cell.angle_alpha   90.00
_cell.angle_beta   90.00
_cell.angle_gamma   90.00
#
_symmetry.space_group_name_H-M   'P 1'
#
loop_
_entity.id
_entity.type
_entity.pdbx_description
1 polymer ?
#
loop_
_entity_poly.entity_id
_entity_poly.type
_entity_poly.pdbx_seq_one_letter_code
_entity_poly.pdbx_strand_id
1 'polypeptide(L)'
;MGFKNDVSKKVAVDTGSRVSYSVVVGALIDYFMGGLTGWGIVASRGVATGINSVTSGPYGWWQDKWYGILKTVPETRKLKEVFDDNDISHYFEREKFGEVANYSGRRGKQFLTDMIAFNTFEPIVYGISNCVGQLINTGDVDFQQVAEGMKAVVYISPLIAPTMRWTMQGARKIFGIKTSAELAKESLENIVLKE
;
A
#
# COMPACT_ATOMS: atom_id res chain seq x y z
N MET A 1 -18.90 -20.22 -7.77
CA MET A 1 -19.30 -19.27 -6.71
C MET A 1 -18.15 -18.75 -5.84
N GLY A 2 -16.98 -19.39 -5.76
CA GLY A 2 -15.87 -18.95 -4.89
C GLY A 2 -15.20 -17.60 -5.26
N PHE A 3 -14.97 -17.32 -6.55
CA PHE A 3 -14.18 -16.15 -6.99
C PHE A 3 -14.77 -14.79 -6.57
N LYS A 4 -16.11 -14.63 -6.61
CA LYS A 4 -16.77 -13.37 -6.21
C LYS A 4 -16.67 -13.11 -4.71
N ASN A 5 -16.63 -14.17 -3.90
CA ASN A 5 -16.51 -14.07 -2.44
C ASN A 5 -15.11 -13.61 -2.04
N ASP A 6 -14.07 -14.07 -2.73
CA ASP A 6 -12.68 -13.70 -2.42
C ASP A 6 -12.40 -12.22 -2.75
N VAL A 7 -12.92 -11.71 -3.87
CA VAL A 7 -12.79 -10.29 -4.24
C VAL A 7 -13.51 -9.40 -3.23
N SER A 8 -14.75 -9.75 -2.87
CA SER A 8 -15.54 -8.96 -1.92
C SER A 8 -14.91 -8.95 -0.53
N LYS A 9 -14.40 -10.10 -0.08
CA LYS A 9 -13.68 -10.24 1.20
C LYS A 9 -12.42 -9.38 1.21
N LYS A 10 -11.63 -9.40 0.13
CA LYS A 10 -10.42 -8.59 0.01
C LYS A 10 -10.72 -7.10 0.07
N VAL A 11 -11.70 -6.63 -0.69
CA VAL A 11 -12.12 -5.21 -0.65
C VAL A 11 -12.55 -4.82 0.76
N ALA A 12 -13.35 -5.65 1.44
CA ALA A 12 -13.79 -5.37 2.80
C ALA A 12 -12.60 -5.27 3.79
N VAL A 13 -11.62 -6.18 3.70
CA VAL A 13 -10.42 -6.18 4.55
C VAL A 13 -9.52 -4.97 4.25
N ASP A 14 -9.32 -4.64 2.98
CA ASP A 14 -8.55 -3.47 2.57
C ASP A 14 -9.22 -2.17 3.05
N THR A 15 -10.55 -2.07 2.94
CA THR A 15 -11.32 -0.95 3.47
C THR A 15 -11.21 -0.84 4.98
N GLY A 16 -11.47 -1.92 5.72
CA GLY A 16 -11.41 -1.90 7.18
C GLY A 16 -10.03 -1.53 7.70
N SER A 17 -8.97 -2.09 7.12
CA SER A 17 -7.59 -1.82 7.51
C SER A 17 -7.18 -0.37 7.23
N ARG A 18 -7.55 0.17 6.06
CA ARG A 18 -7.23 1.54 5.69
C ARG A 18 -8.03 2.58 6.47
N VAL A 19 -9.31 2.35 6.72
CA VAL A 19 -10.12 3.21 7.60
C VAL A 19 -9.50 3.23 9.00
N SER A 20 -9.18 2.06 9.57
CA SER A 20 -8.55 1.96 10.89
C SER A 20 -7.22 2.70 10.94
N TYR A 21 -6.37 2.49 9.92
CA TYR A 21 -5.10 3.19 9.79
C TYR A 21 -5.28 4.71 9.71
N SER A 22 -6.22 5.18 8.87
CA SER A 22 -6.49 6.61 8.69
C SER A 22 -7.06 7.29 9.93
N VAL A 23 -7.86 6.57 10.73
CA VAL A 23 -8.35 7.08 12.01
C VAL A 23 -7.19 7.23 12.99
N VAL A 24 -6.36 6.20 13.16
CA VAL A 24 -5.26 6.22 14.14
C VAL A 24 -4.16 7.20 13.72
N VAL A 25 -3.56 7.00 12.55
CA VAL A 25 -2.44 7.84 12.08
C VAL A 25 -2.92 9.25 11.77
N GLY A 26 -4.12 9.38 11.20
CA GLY A 26 -4.69 10.69 10.93
C GLY A 26 -5.03 11.48 12.18
N ALA A 27 -5.56 10.85 13.24
CA ALA A 27 -5.79 11.54 14.51
C ALA A 27 -4.47 12.00 15.16
N LEU A 28 -3.41 11.20 15.05
CA LEU A 28 -2.08 11.60 15.54
C LEU A 28 -1.54 12.80 14.75
N ILE A 29 -1.66 12.80 13.42
CA ILE A 29 -1.26 13.93 12.57
C ILE A 29 -2.10 15.17 12.89
N ASP A 30 -3.42 15.03 12.98
CA ASP A 30 -4.34 16.14 13.28
C ASP A 30 -4.03 16.76 14.65
N TYR A 31 -3.69 15.94 15.65
CA TYR A 31 -3.32 16.39 16.98
C TYR A 31 -1.93 17.04 17.02
N PHE A 32 -0.88 16.35 16.57
CA PHE A 32 0.51 16.81 16.71
C PHE A 32 0.92 17.87 15.68
N MET A 33 0.39 17.79 14.45
CA MET A 33 0.77 18.70 13.36
C MET A 33 -0.31 19.74 13.08
N GLY A 34 -1.58 19.35 13.20
CA GLY A 34 -2.71 20.25 12.92
C GLY A 34 -3.13 21.12 14.11
N GLY A 35 -2.73 20.76 15.33
CA GLY A 35 -3.19 21.44 16.55
C GLY A 35 -4.71 21.40 16.73
N LEU A 36 -5.39 20.42 16.11
CA LEU A 36 -6.84 20.32 16.13
C LEU A 36 -7.33 19.87 17.52
N THR A 37 -8.44 20.47 17.98
CA THR A 37 -9.14 20.04 19.19
C THR A 37 -9.84 18.69 18.95
N GLY A 38 -10.27 18.01 20.02
CA GLY A 38 -10.92 16.70 19.91
C GLY A 38 -12.10 16.67 18.94
N TRP A 39 -12.94 17.72 18.91
CA TRP A 39 -14.05 17.82 17.96
C TRP A 39 -13.61 18.06 16.51
N GLY A 40 -12.56 18.86 16.30
CA GLY A 40 -11.96 19.05 14.99
C GLY A 40 -11.41 17.74 14.41
N ILE A 41 -10.79 16.92 15.25
CA ILE A 41 -10.30 15.57 14.88
C ILE A 41 -11.48 14.67 14.49
N VAL A 42 -12.55 14.63 15.28
CA VAL A 42 -13.72 13.78 14.97
C VAL A 42 -14.35 14.16 13.63
N ALA A 43 -14.54 15.46 13.36
CA ALA A 43 -15.09 15.93 12.10
C ALA A 43 -14.17 15.57 10.91
N SER A 44 -12.87 15.87 11.02
CA SER A 44 -11.84 15.55 10.03
C SER A 44 -11.81 14.05 9.70
N ARG A 45 -11.78 13.19 10.73
CA ARG A 45 -11.75 11.74 10.57
C ARG A 45 -13.06 11.17 10.04
N GLY A 46 -14.20 11.80 10.33
CA GLY A 46 -15.50 11.42 9.75
C GLY A 46 -15.50 11.54 8.23
N VAL A 47 -15.06 12.69 7.71
CA VAL A 47 -14.93 12.91 6.25
C VAL A 47 -13.90 11.96 5.65
N ALA A 48 -12.73 11.83 6.27
CA ALA A 48 -11.68 10.93 5.80
C ALA A 48 -12.14 9.47 5.75
N THR A 49 -12.95 9.03 6.72
CA THR A 49 -13.53 7.67 6.75
C THR A 49 -14.46 7.44 5.55
N GLY A 50 -15.29 8.44 5.21
CA GLY A 50 -16.16 8.39 4.04
C GLY A 50 -15.37 8.22 2.75
N ILE A 51 -14.36 9.07 2.53
CA ILE A 51 -13.49 9.00 1.34
C ILE A 51 -12.77 7.64 1.28
N ASN A 52 -12.15 7.23 2.38
CA ASN A 52 -11.42 5.95 2.43
C ASN A 52 -12.34 4.75 2.19
N SER A 53 -13.59 4.78 2.63
CA SER A 53 -14.53 3.68 2.39
C SER A 53 -14.75 3.43 0.90
N VAL A 54 -14.67 4.49 0.08
CA VAL A 54 -14.83 4.41 -1.38
C VAL A 54 -13.49 4.09 -2.08
N THR A 55 -12.38 4.64 -1.60
CA THR A 55 -11.09 4.55 -2.32
C THR A 55 -10.22 3.36 -1.90
N SER A 56 -10.51 2.69 -0.78
CA SER A 56 -9.64 1.62 -0.26
C SER A 56 -9.55 0.39 -1.16
N GLY A 57 -10.67 -0.09 -1.70
CA GLY A 57 -10.67 -1.21 -2.63
C GLY A 57 -9.86 -0.90 -3.91
N PRO A 58 -10.16 0.22 -4.60
CA PRO A 58 -9.35 0.69 -5.72
C PRO A 58 -7.86 0.83 -5.39
N TYR A 59 -7.52 1.36 -4.22
CA TYR A 59 -6.12 1.48 -3.80
C TYR A 59 -5.45 0.11 -3.57
N GLY A 60 -6.13 -0.83 -2.90
CA GLY A 60 -5.60 -2.18 -2.68
C GLY A 60 -5.28 -2.88 -4.00
N TRP A 61 -6.15 -2.74 -4.99
CA TRP A 61 -5.90 -3.21 -6.36
C TRP A 61 -4.75 -2.46 -7.05
N TRP A 62 -4.69 -1.13 -6.91
CA TRP A 62 -3.63 -0.31 -7.47
C TRP A 62 -2.25 -0.67 -6.92
N GLN A 63 -2.16 -0.93 -5.61
CA GLN A 63 -0.95 -1.40 -4.96
C GLN A 63 -0.53 -2.77 -5.53
N ASP A 64 -1.46 -3.72 -5.66
CA ASP A 64 -1.16 -5.03 -6.25
C ASP A 64 -0.60 -4.90 -7.68
N LYS A 65 -1.16 -3.98 -8.47
CA LYS A 65 -0.70 -3.72 -9.84
C LYS A 65 0.76 -3.27 -9.86
N TRP A 66 1.16 -2.33 -9.00
CA TRP A 66 2.55 -1.87 -8.92
C TRP A 66 3.50 -2.98 -8.44
N TYR A 67 3.06 -3.81 -7.49
CA TYR A 67 3.80 -5.00 -7.06
C TYR A 67 4.02 -5.99 -8.21
N GLY A 68 3.02 -6.19 -9.07
CA GLY A 68 3.14 -6.99 -10.28
C GLY A 68 4.08 -6.37 -11.32
N ILE A 69 3.90 -5.09 -11.65
CA ILE A 69 4.73 -4.35 -12.64
C ILE A 69 6.20 -4.37 -12.23
N LEU A 70 6.49 -4.06 -10.96
CA LEU A 70 7.85 -4.00 -10.43
C LEU A 70 8.36 -5.37 -9.97
N LYS A 71 7.60 -6.45 -10.20
CA LYS A 71 7.95 -7.83 -9.86
C LYS A 71 8.43 -7.97 -8.41
N THR A 72 7.75 -7.29 -7.49
CA THR A 72 8.15 -7.21 -6.08
C THR A 72 7.59 -8.43 -5.32
N VAL A 73 8.44 -9.42 -5.05
CA VAL A 73 8.05 -10.70 -4.42
C VAL A 73 8.30 -10.73 -2.90
N PRO A 74 7.66 -11.65 -2.14
CA PRO A 74 7.84 -11.76 -0.70
C PRO A 74 9.25 -12.23 -0.35
N GLU A 75 9.77 -11.77 0.79
CA GLU A 75 11.03 -12.25 1.38
C GLU A 75 10.81 -13.70 1.86
N THR A 76 11.16 -14.67 1.02
CA THR A 76 11.00 -16.10 1.33
C THR A 76 12.25 -16.58 2.06
N ARG A 77 12.26 -16.45 3.39
CA ARG A 77 13.28 -17.08 4.26
C ARG A 77 13.33 -18.61 4.06
N LYS A 78 12.19 -19.22 3.73
CA LYS A 78 12.01 -20.68 3.52
C LYS A 78 12.51 -21.23 2.18
N LEU A 79 12.76 -20.42 1.15
CA LEU A 79 13.38 -20.95 -0.07
C LEU A 79 14.83 -21.36 0.19
N LYS A 80 15.53 -20.63 1.08
CA LYS A 80 16.89 -20.97 1.45
C LYS A 80 16.97 -22.34 2.14
N GLU A 81 16.03 -22.66 3.03
CA GLU A 81 15.97 -23.96 3.72
C GLU A 81 15.65 -25.13 2.76
N VAL A 82 14.72 -24.95 1.82
CA VAL A 82 14.39 -26.00 0.82
C VAL A 82 15.54 -26.22 -0.18
N PHE A 83 16.36 -25.20 -0.43
CA PHE A 83 17.55 -25.31 -1.29
C PHE A 83 18.83 -25.73 -0.55
N ASP A 84 18.92 -25.57 0.77
CA ASP A 84 20.03 -26.07 1.60
C ASP A 84 19.88 -27.57 1.90
N ASP A 85 18.65 -28.10 2.01
CA ASP A 85 18.41 -29.52 2.33
C ASP A 85 18.54 -30.48 1.13
N ASN A 86 18.47 -29.95 -0.10
CA ASN A 86 18.75 -30.72 -1.31
C ASN A 86 20.16 -30.36 -1.78
N ASP A 87 21.09 -31.30 -1.78
CA ASP A 87 22.52 -31.26 -2.15
C ASP A 87 22.80 -30.76 -3.60
N ILE A 88 22.25 -29.59 -3.94
CA ILE A 88 22.31 -28.87 -5.22
C ILE A 88 23.26 -27.67 -5.07
N SER A 89 23.88 -27.50 -3.89
CA SER A 89 24.83 -26.45 -3.54
C SER A 89 25.98 -26.37 -4.56
N HIS A 90 26.46 -27.50 -5.07
CA HIS A 90 27.55 -27.56 -6.05
C HIS A 90 27.18 -27.13 -7.48
N TYR A 91 25.89 -27.02 -7.83
CA TYR A 91 25.48 -26.53 -9.16
C TYR A 91 25.32 -25.00 -9.24
N PHE A 92 25.38 -24.28 -8.12
CA PHE A 92 24.97 -22.87 -8.05
C PHE A 92 26.04 -21.91 -7.48
N GLU A 93 27.32 -22.29 -7.53
CA GLU A 93 28.38 -21.62 -6.76
C GLU A 93 29.03 -20.36 -7.38
N ARG A 94 28.54 -19.80 -8.50
CA ARG A 94 29.07 -18.50 -8.99
C ARG A 94 28.04 -17.42 -9.35
N GLU A 95 26.76 -17.73 -9.56
CA GLU A 95 25.72 -16.71 -9.78
C GLU A 95 25.03 -16.25 -8.47
N LYS A 96 25.03 -17.06 -7.40
CA LYS A 96 24.23 -16.78 -6.18
C LYS A 96 24.81 -15.76 -5.20
N PHE A 97 26.11 -15.43 -5.23
CA PHE A 97 26.63 -14.34 -4.39
C PHE A 97 26.16 -12.96 -4.88
N GLY A 98 25.85 -12.80 -6.18
CA GLY A 98 25.13 -11.63 -6.70
C GLY A 98 23.67 -11.55 -6.25
N GLU A 99 23.07 -12.69 -5.89
CA GLU A 99 21.68 -12.79 -5.43
C GLU A 99 21.51 -12.50 -3.93
N VAL A 100 22.53 -12.77 -3.11
CA VAL A 100 22.59 -12.38 -1.69
C VAL A 100 22.95 -10.90 -1.53
N ALA A 101 23.73 -10.32 -2.45
CA ALA A 101 23.87 -8.86 -2.55
C ALA A 101 22.55 -8.16 -2.97
N ASN A 102 21.61 -8.91 -3.55
CA ASN A 102 20.26 -8.45 -3.92
C ASN A 102 19.26 -8.50 -2.74
N TYR A 103 19.70 -8.86 -1.53
CA TYR A 103 18.86 -8.89 -0.33
C TYR A 103 18.58 -7.48 0.22
N SER A 104 19.57 -6.57 0.16
CA SER A 104 19.36 -5.14 0.48
C SER A 104 18.49 -4.44 -0.57
N GLY A 105 18.51 -4.93 -1.82
CA GLY A 105 17.67 -4.46 -2.91
C GLY A 105 16.19 -4.79 -2.75
N ARG A 106 15.79 -5.84 -2.02
CA ARG A 106 14.36 -6.24 -1.92
C ARG A 106 13.55 -5.35 -0.99
N ARG A 107 14.08 -4.99 0.18
CA ARG A 107 13.41 -4.03 1.07
C ARG A 107 13.37 -2.64 0.44
N GLY A 108 14.45 -2.23 -0.22
CA GLY A 108 14.50 -1.00 -1.01
C GLY A 108 13.47 -0.99 -2.15
N LYS A 109 13.36 -2.09 -2.90
CA LYS A 109 12.34 -2.26 -3.95
C LYS A 109 10.92 -2.22 -3.39
N GLN A 110 10.64 -2.93 -2.29
CA GLN A 110 9.33 -2.88 -1.65
C GLN A 110 8.98 -1.46 -1.18
N PHE A 111 9.92 -0.79 -0.52
CA PHE A 111 9.75 0.60 -0.09
C PHE A 111 9.49 1.53 -1.28
N LEU A 112 10.25 1.40 -2.37
CA LEU A 112 10.05 2.18 -3.58
C LEU A 112 8.70 1.87 -4.25
N THR A 113 8.31 0.59 -4.32
CA THR A 113 7.01 0.15 -4.85
C THR A 113 5.87 0.73 -4.02
N ASP A 114 5.97 0.70 -2.69
CA ASP A 114 5.02 1.34 -1.79
C ASP A 114 4.93 2.84 -2.06
N MET A 115 6.08 3.48 -2.28
CA MET A 115 6.13 4.89 -2.58
C MET A 115 5.48 5.28 -3.89
N ILE A 116 5.75 4.52 -4.93
CA ILE A 116 5.15 4.74 -6.24
C ILE A 116 3.63 4.49 -6.14
N ALA A 117 3.20 3.38 -5.54
CA ALA A 117 1.78 3.07 -5.37
C ALA A 117 1.04 4.16 -4.58
N PHE A 118 1.63 4.65 -3.49
CA PHE A 118 1.07 5.73 -2.69
C PHE A 118 1.02 7.05 -3.45
N ASN A 119 2.16 7.54 -3.96
CA ASN A 119 2.25 8.87 -4.57
C ASN A 119 1.50 8.99 -5.90
N THR A 120 1.27 7.88 -6.60
CA THR A 120 0.46 7.87 -7.84
C THR A 120 -1.04 7.75 -7.58
N PHE A 121 -1.47 7.63 -6.32
CA PHE A 121 -2.88 7.46 -5.96
C PHE A 121 -3.35 8.48 -4.92
N GLU A 122 -2.71 8.52 -3.75
CA GLU A 122 -3.17 9.31 -2.60
C GLU A 122 -3.20 10.81 -2.86
N PRO A 123 -2.14 11.45 -3.40
CA PRO A 123 -2.18 12.88 -3.65
C PRO A 123 -3.30 13.26 -4.62
N ILE A 124 -3.60 12.39 -5.60
CA ILE A 124 -4.66 12.63 -6.59
C ILE A 124 -6.03 12.56 -5.92
N VAL A 125 -6.29 11.50 -5.12
CA VAL A 125 -7.55 11.37 -4.37
C VAL A 125 -7.73 12.53 -3.41
N TYR A 126 -6.67 12.91 -2.70
CA TYR A 126 -6.66 14.05 -1.78
C TYR A 126 -6.97 15.37 -2.53
N GLY A 127 -6.30 15.61 -3.64
CA GLY A 127 -6.50 16.81 -4.46
C GLY A 127 -7.95 16.93 -4.96
N ILE A 128 -8.50 15.85 -5.54
CA ILE A 128 -9.90 15.80 -5.99
C ILE A 128 -10.85 16.06 -4.82
N SER A 129 -10.62 15.40 -3.68
CA SER A 129 -11.48 15.54 -2.49
C SER A 129 -11.50 16.97 -1.97
N ASN A 130 -10.35 17.64 -1.95
CA ASN A 130 -10.25 19.04 -1.54
C ASN A 130 -10.90 19.98 -2.54
N CYS A 131 -10.71 19.79 -3.85
CA CYS A 131 -11.40 20.59 -4.87
C CYS A 131 -12.93 20.50 -4.71
N VAL A 132 -13.47 19.29 -4.54
CA VAL A 132 -14.91 19.08 -4.32
C VAL A 132 -15.36 19.75 -3.02
N GLY A 133 -14.60 19.59 -1.94
CA GLY A 133 -14.91 20.21 -0.64
C GLY A 133 -14.93 21.74 -0.70
N GLN A 134 -13.96 22.37 -1.35
CA GLN A 134 -13.92 23.82 -1.52
C GLN A 134 -15.07 24.30 -2.41
N LEU A 135 -15.29 23.67 -3.57
CA LEU A 135 -16.39 24.04 -4.47
C LEU A 135 -17.75 24.02 -3.77
N ILE A 136 -18.00 23.04 -2.89
CA ILE A 136 -19.24 22.96 -2.11
C ILE A 136 -19.32 24.08 -1.05
N ASN A 137 -18.21 24.41 -0.39
CA ASN A 137 -18.20 25.33 0.75
C ASN A 137 -18.12 26.81 0.36
N THR A 138 -17.28 27.15 -0.62
CA THR A 138 -16.97 28.53 -1.01
C THR A 138 -17.48 28.88 -2.41
N GLY A 139 -17.87 27.89 -3.21
CA GLY A 139 -18.25 28.08 -4.61
C GLY A 139 -17.07 28.29 -5.56
N ASP A 140 -15.83 28.20 -5.06
CA ASP A 140 -14.60 28.38 -5.85
C ASP A 140 -13.50 27.41 -5.38
N VAL A 141 -12.49 27.19 -6.21
CA VAL A 141 -11.38 26.27 -5.94
C VAL A 141 -10.05 27.03 -5.94
N ASP A 142 -9.39 27.05 -4.78
CA ASP A 142 -8.01 27.52 -4.65
C ASP A 142 -7.05 26.38 -5.02
N PHE A 143 -6.71 26.31 -6.31
CA PHE A 143 -5.77 25.33 -6.85
C PHE A 143 -4.37 25.43 -6.21
N GLN A 144 -3.96 26.61 -5.73
CA GLN A 144 -2.68 26.77 -5.04
C GLN A 144 -2.70 26.07 -3.69
N GLN A 145 -3.77 26.27 -2.90
CA GLN A 145 -3.96 25.57 -1.62
C GLN A 145 -4.05 24.05 -1.82
N VAL A 146 -4.76 23.60 -2.85
CA VAL A 146 -4.85 22.17 -3.19
C VAL A 146 -3.47 21.60 -3.53
N ALA A 147 -2.69 22.29 -4.37
CA ALA A 147 -1.35 21.85 -4.76
C ALA A 147 -0.38 21.79 -3.56
N GLU A 148 -0.42 22.78 -2.66
CA GLU A 148 0.40 22.76 -1.43
C GLU A 148 0.02 21.59 -0.52
N GLY A 149 -1.28 21.31 -0.37
CA GLY A 149 -1.73 20.13 0.37
C GLY A 149 -1.24 18.82 -0.26
N MET A 150 -1.29 18.69 -1.59
CA MET A 150 -0.78 17.51 -2.29
C MET A 150 0.73 17.34 -2.10
N LYS A 151 1.52 18.43 -2.15
CA LYS A 151 2.96 18.40 -1.86
C LYS A 151 3.23 17.89 -0.44
N ALA A 152 2.47 18.36 0.54
CA ALA A 152 2.60 17.90 1.93
C ALA A 152 2.38 16.37 2.04
N VAL A 153 1.36 15.83 1.36
CA VAL A 153 1.11 14.37 1.30
C VAL A 153 2.31 13.62 0.70
N VAL A 154 2.92 14.15 -0.36
CA VAL A 154 4.12 13.55 -0.97
C VAL A 154 5.32 13.60 -0.02
N TYR A 155 5.53 14.70 0.70
CA TYR A 155 6.65 14.84 1.64
C TYR A 155 6.59 13.87 2.82
N ILE A 156 5.40 13.61 3.36
CA ILE A 156 5.21 12.66 4.47
C ILE A 156 5.11 11.20 3.99
N SER A 157 4.99 10.99 2.68
CA SER A 157 4.81 9.65 2.10
C SER A 157 5.86 8.62 2.54
N PRO A 158 7.17 8.93 2.67
CA PRO A 158 8.20 7.95 3.09
C PRO A 158 7.90 7.26 4.42
N LEU A 159 7.11 7.90 5.28
CA LEU A 159 6.64 7.32 6.53
C LEU A 159 5.29 6.59 6.36
N ILE A 160 4.34 7.22 5.66
CA ILE A 160 2.95 6.74 5.59
C ILE A 160 2.82 5.52 4.67
N ALA A 161 3.48 5.49 3.52
CA ALA A 161 3.26 4.40 2.57
C ALA A 161 3.69 3.02 3.11
N PRO A 162 4.89 2.87 3.71
CA PRO A 162 5.32 1.57 4.23
C PRO A 162 4.47 1.09 5.41
N THR A 163 4.06 2.00 6.29
CA THR A 163 3.25 1.69 7.48
C THR A 163 1.80 1.37 7.10
N MET A 164 1.24 2.07 6.11
CA MET A 164 -0.06 1.70 5.54
C MET A 164 0.01 0.33 4.87
N ARG A 165 1.08 0.03 4.09
CA ARG A 165 1.30 -1.32 3.56
C ARG A 165 1.30 -2.34 4.69
N TRP A 166 2.10 -2.13 5.73
CA TRP A 166 2.17 -3.09 6.85
C TRP A 166 0.82 -3.38 7.45
N THR A 167 0.00 -2.35 7.62
CA THR A 167 -1.36 -2.49 8.17
C THR A 167 -2.26 -3.29 7.24
N MET A 168 -2.29 -2.94 5.95
CA MET A 168 -3.13 -3.63 4.95
C MET A 168 -2.70 -5.10 4.75
N GLN A 169 -1.40 -5.35 4.59
CA GLN A 169 -0.88 -6.71 4.40
C GLN A 169 -1.02 -7.54 5.67
N GLY A 170 -0.87 -6.92 6.85
CA GLY A 170 -1.14 -7.57 8.14
C GLY A 170 -2.59 -8.01 8.25
N ALA A 171 -3.53 -7.13 7.91
CA ALA A 171 -4.95 -7.47 7.87
C ALA A 171 -5.24 -8.59 6.88
N ARG A 172 -4.73 -8.50 5.64
CA ARG A 172 -4.88 -9.57 4.64
C ARG A 172 -4.41 -10.92 5.18
N LYS A 173 -3.23 -10.99 5.81
CA LYS A 173 -2.71 -12.22 6.43
C LYS A 173 -3.62 -12.75 7.52
N ILE A 174 -4.11 -11.91 8.44
CA ILE A 174 -5.04 -12.30 9.51
C ILE A 174 -6.31 -12.94 8.92
N PHE A 175 -6.81 -12.42 7.79
CA PHE A 175 -8.00 -12.93 7.13
C PHE A 175 -7.73 -14.01 6.08
N GLY A 176 -6.51 -14.52 5.98
CA GLY A 176 -6.13 -15.57 5.02
C GLY A 176 -6.20 -15.12 3.55
N ILE A 177 -5.98 -13.84 3.29
CA ILE A 177 -5.98 -13.24 1.96
C ILE A 177 -4.54 -13.08 1.49
N LYS A 178 -4.25 -13.44 0.24
CA LYS A 178 -2.92 -13.27 -0.36
C LYS A 178 -2.50 -11.80 -0.35
N THR A 179 -1.27 -11.57 0.07
CA THR A 179 -0.61 -10.27 0.05
C THR A 179 -0.27 -9.83 -1.37
N SER A 180 -0.02 -8.53 -1.59
CA SER A 180 0.39 -8.01 -2.91
C SER A 180 1.64 -8.70 -3.45
N ALA A 181 2.59 -8.98 -2.55
CA ALA A 181 3.82 -9.67 -2.90
C ALA A 181 3.57 -11.13 -3.29
N GLU A 182 2.69 -11.84 -2.57
CA GLU A 182 2.33 -13.23 -2.91
C GLU A 182 1.61 -13.32 -4.24
N LEU A 183 0.71 -12.37 -4.54
CA LEU A 183 0.06 -12.26 -5.84
C LEU A 183 1.06 -11.99 -6.98
N ALA A 184 2.04 -11.11 -6.74
CA ALA A 184 3.11 -10.85 -7.71
C ALA A 184 3.96 -12.10 -7.97
N LYS A 185 4.26 -12.88 -6.93
CA LYS A 185 5.00 -14.15 -7.05
C LYS A 185 4.22 -15.17 -7.89
N GLU A 186 2.95 -15.40 -7.59
CA GLU A 186 2.09 -16.32 -8.34
C GLU A 186 1.95 -15.91 -9.82
N SER A 187 1.84 -14.60 -10.09
CA SER A 187 1.81 -14.10 -11.47
C SER A 187 3.09 -14.41 -12.24
N LEU A 188 4.25 -14.41 -11.59
CA LEU A 188 5.53 -14.74 -12.22
C LEU A 188 5.66 -16.24 -12.47
N GLU A 189 5.29 -17.07 -11.50
CA GLU A 189 5.31 -18.54 -11.64
C GLU A 189 4.42 -18.98 -12.80
N ASN A 190 3.25 -18.37 -12.96
CA ASN A 190 2.34 -18.66 -14.07
C ASN A 190 2.85 -18.23 -15.45
N ILE A 191 3.77 -17.26 -15.53
CA ILE A 191 4.40 -16.86 -16.80
C ILE A 191 5.49 -17.88 -17.16
N VAL A 192 6.34 -18.23 -16.20
CA VAL A 192 7.46 -19.16 -16.42
C VAL A 192 6.98 -20.55 -16.80
N LEU A 193 5.89 -21.05 -16.19
CA LEU A 193 5.36 -22.39 -16.49
C LEU A 193 4.65 -22.51 -17.86
N LYS A 194 4.43 -21.39 -18.55
CA LYS A 194 3.80 -21.37 -19.89
C LYS A 194 4.81 -21.28 -21.03
N GLU A 195 6.07 -21.03 -20.71
CA GLU A 195 7.20 -21.02 -21.65
C GLU A 195 7.89 -22.39 -21.67
#